data_AF-A0A1H1KX17-F1
#
_entry.id   AF-A0A1H1KX17-F1
#
_cell.length_a   1.000
_cell.length_b   1.000
_cell.length_c   1.000
_cell.angle_alpha   90.00
_cell.angle_beta   90.00
_cell.angle_gamma   90.00
#
_symmetry.space_group_name_H-M   'P 1'
#
loop_
_entity.id
_entity.type
_entity.pdbx_description
1 polymer ?
#
loop_
_entity_poly.entity_id
_entity_poly.type
_entity_poly.pdbx_seq_one_letter_code
_entity_poly.pdbx_strand_id
1 'polypeptide(L)'
;MAVKVAINGFGRIGRLVFRALVEQGLLGKELDVVAVGDIVPADNLAYLLKYDSTQGKFQGTVSSKKSAADKAEDDVLVVNGKDIHVVSAKTPAELPWAKFGVDLVIESTGLFTDAEKARGHITAGAKKVIISAPAKGEDITVVIGVNDDKIDLSKHSIISNASCTTNCLVPLVHVILKEGFGLEEGLMTTIHSYTATQKTVDGPSKKDWKGGRSAAINIIPAATGAAKATALVIPEVKGKLTGMSFRVPTPTVSVVDLTFKTTKDTSLAEINAALKKASETYLKGILGYTGEEVVSSDFIHDKHSSIYDAGSSIELNKRFFKLVSWYDNEWGYSNRVVDLTKKIAAKL
;
A
#
# COMPACT_ATOMS: atom_id res chain seq x y z
N MET A 1 10.06 -19.15 15.80
CA MET A 1 11.22 -18.62 15.05
C MET A 1 10.74 -17.42 14.23
N ALA A 2 11.62 -16.49 13.88
CA ALA A 2 11.25 -15.38 13.00
C ALA A 2 10.82 -15.92 11.62
N VAL A 3 9.77 -15.37 11.04
CA VAL A 3 9.33 -15.76 9.68
C VAL A 3 10.29 -15.14 8.67
N LYS A 4 10.79 -15.96 7.75
CA LYS A 4 11.74 -15.51 6.73
C LYS A 4 11.01 -14.83 5.59
N VAL A 5 11.29 -13.55 5.40
CA VAL A 5 10.64 -12.70 4.40
C VAL A 5 11.63 -12.34 3.29
N ALA A 6 11.15 -12.33 2.05
CA ALA A 6 11.84 -11.69 0.95
C ALA A 6 10.99 -10.57 0.34
N ILE A 7 11.63 -9.50 -0.12
CA ILE A 7 10.95 -8.38 -0.81
C ILE A 7 11.40 -8.38 -2.26
N ASN A 8 10.53 -8.77 -3.20
CA ASN A 8 10.83 -8.75 -4.63
C ASN A 8 10.46 -7.39 -5.24
N GLY A 9 11.44 -6.67 -5.79
CA GLY A 9 11.29 -5.29 -6.23
C GLY A 9 11.60 -4.30 -5.11
N PHE A 10 12.88 -4.03 -4.87
CA PHE A 10 13.38 -3.07 -3.88
C PHE A 10 13.38 -1.61 -4.39
N GLY A 11 12.34 -1.31 -5.17
CA GLY A 11 12.00 0.03 -5.63
C GLY A 11 11.35 0.88 -4.54
N ARG A 12 10.46 1.79 -4.93
CA ARG A 12 9.83 2.74 -4.01
C ARG A 12 9.04 2.05 -2.87
N ILE A 13 8.09 1.17 -3.21
CA ILE A 13 7.29 0.46 -2.20
C ILE A 13 8.14 -0.55 -1.43
N GLY A 14 8.98 -1.35 -2.09
CA GLY A 14 9.82 -2.33 -1.41
C GLY A 14 10.72 -1.70 -0.34
N ARG A 15 11.36 -0.56 -0.63
CA ARG A 15 12.17 0.17 0.37
C ARG A 15 11.35 0.72 1.51
N LEU A 16 10.14 1.24 1.26
CA LEU A 16 9.30 1.81 2.31
C LEU A 16 8.64 0.73 3.18
N VAL A 17 8.31 -0.42 2.63
CA VAL A 17 7.89 -1.61 3.41
C VAL A 17 9.03 -2.06 4.32
N PHE A 18 10.24 -2.17 3.78
CA PHE A 18 11.42 -2.49 4.58
C PHE A 18 11.68 -1.45 5.67
N ARG A 19 11.60 -0.16 5.34
CA ARG A 19 11.78 0.93 6.29
C ARG A 19 10.73 0.90 7.40
N ALA A 20 9.45 0.72 7.06
CA ALA A 20 8.38 0.57 8.05
C ALA A 20 8.62 -0.62 8.98
N LEU A 21 9.07 -1.76 8.45
CA LEU A 21 9.42 -2.93 9.25
C LEU A 21 10.54 -2.63 10.26
N VAL A 22 11.58 -1.90 9.84
CA VAL A 22 12.69 -1.51 10.73
C VAL A 22 12.26 -0.50 11.78
N GLU A 23 11.50 0.53 11.39
CA GLU A 23 11.03 1.57 12.32
C GLU A 23 10.05 1.03 13.36
N GLN A 24 9.29 -0.02 13.02
CA GLN A 24 8.48 -0.79 13.97
C GLN A 24 9.31 -1.75 14.85
N GLY A 25 10.63 -1.84 14.65
CA GLY A 25 11.54 -2.64 15.46
C GLY A 25 11.42 -4.15 15.25
N LEU A 26 10.92 -4.59 14.09
CA LEU A 26 10.58 -5.99 13.80
C LEU A 26 11.74 -6.80 13.20
N LEU A 27 12.71 -6.13 12.58
CA LEU A 27 13.80 -6.78 11.83
C LEU A 27 14.63 -7.69 12.74
N GLY A 28 14.71 -8.97 12.38
CA GLY A 28 15.44 -10.00 13.11
C GLY A 28 14.78 -10.42 14.43
N LYS A 29 13.51 -10.05 14.66
CA LYS A 29 12.70 -10.49 15.80
C LYS A 29 11.52 -11.33 15.32
N GLU A 30 10.42 -10.68 14.93
CA GLU A 30 9.22 -11.34 14.39
C GLU A 30 9.41 -11.68 12.91
N LEU A 31 10.05 -10.77 12.17
CA LEU A 31 10.26 -10.86 10.74
C LEU A 31 11.76 -10.77 10.43
N ASP A 32 12.28 -11.74 9.69
CA ASP A 32 13.67 -11.78 9.25
C ASP A 32 13.72 -11.57 7.73
N VAL A 33 14.12 -10.37 7.29
CA VAL A 33 14.24 -10.09 5.86
C VAL A 33 15.54 -10.68 5.37
N VAL A 34 15.47 -11.83 4.70
CA VAL A 34 16.68 -12.59 4.30
C VAL A 34 17.18 -12.20 2.91
N ALA A 35 16.30 -11.68 2.05
CA ALA A 35 16.65 -11.27 0.69
C ALA A 35 15.77 -10.13 0.17
N VAL A 36 16.34 -9.32 -0.71
CA VAL A 36 15.63 -8.29 -1.49
C VAL A 36 15.97 -8.45 -2.98
N GLY A 37 14.98 -8.21 -3.84
CA GLY A 37 15.12 -8.34 -5.29
C GLY A 37 15.20 -7.00 -5.98
N ASP A 38 16.28 -6.67 -6.69
CA ASP A 38 16.35 -5.49 -7.58
C ASP A 38 17.44 -5.67 -8.65
N ILE A 39 17.48 -4.79 -9.66
CA ILE A 39 18.42 -4.88 -10.79
C ILE A 39 19.75 -4.18 -10.53
N VAL A 40 19.84 -3.34 -9.50
CA VAL A 40 21.06 -2.60 -9.14
C VAL A 40 21.82 -3.26 -7.97
N PRO A 41 23.13 -3.02 -7.84
CA PRO A 41 23.92 -3.62 -6.76
C PRO A 41 23.59 -3.08 -5.37
N ALA A 42 24.07 -3.76 -4.32
CA ALA A 42 23.67 -3.49 -2.94
C ALA A 42 24.12 -2.11 -2.41
N ASP A 43 25.22 -1.57 -2.91
CA ASP A 43 25.72 -0.23 -2.54
C ASP A 43 24.77 0.88 -3.02
N ASN A 44 24.21 0.73 -4.23
CA ASN A 44 23.19 1.62 -4.76
C ASN A 44 21.89 1.53 -3.94
N LEU A 45 21.44 0.31 -3.61
CA LEU A 45 20.28 0.12 -2.74
C LEU A 45 20.51 0.69 -1.33
N ALA A 46 21.72 0.58 -0.79
CA ALA A 46 22.10 1.20 0.48
C ALA A 46 21.96 2.72 0.43
N TYR A 47 22.43 3.36 -0.66
CA TYR A 47 22.26 4.79 -0.89
C TYR A 47 20.77 5.18 -0.95
N LEU A 48 19.98 4.47 -1.77
CA LEU A 48 18.56 4.74 -1.98
C LEU A 48 17.69 4.48 -0.75
N LEU A 49 18.12 3.60 0.15
CA LEU A 49 17.48 3.39 1.45
C LEU A 49 17.85 4.50 2.43
N LYS A 50 19.11 4.95 2.42
CA LYS A 50 19.64 5.95 3.37
C LYS A 50 19.04 7.35 3.17
N TYR A 51 18.82 7.74 1.92
CA TYR A 51 18.35 9.08 1.55
C TYR A 51 17.05 9.01 0.75
N ASP A 52 15.97 9.55 1.32
CA ASP A 52 14.67 9.66 0.65
C ASP A 52 14.24 11.14 0.54
N SER A 53 13.88 11.58 -0.66
CA SER A 53 13.50 12.99 -0.93
C SER A 53 12.20 13.41 -0.25
N THR A 54 11.33 12.46 0.10
CA THR A 54 10.01 12.72 0.72
C THR A 54 9.96 12.29 2.17
N GLN A 55 10.53 11.13 2.50
CA GLN A 55 10.43 10.51 3.81
C GLN A 55 11.65 10.83 4.71
N GLY A 56 12.58 11.65 4.22
CA GLY A 56 13.79 12.03 4.94
C GLY A 56 14.81 10.89 5.08
N LYS A 57 15.84 11.13 5.91
CA LYS A 57 16.92 10.16 6.13
C LYS A 57 16.45 8.96 6.94
N PHE A 58 16.93 7.78 6.55
CA PHE A 58 16.70 6.55 7.30
C PHE A 58 17.30 6.62 8.71
N GLN A 59 16.52 6.18 9.71
CA GLN A 59 16.94 6.16 11.12
C GLN A 59 17.59 4.81 11.45
N GLY A 60 18.90 4.71 11.20
CA GLY A 60 19.67 3.50 11.47
C GLY A 60 20.99 3.46 10.70
N THR A 61 21.70 2.34 10.82
CA THR A 61 22.92 2.11 10.05
C THR A 61 22.61 1.34 8.77
N VAL A 62 23.14 1.82 7.65
CA VAL A 62 22.98 1.21 6.33
C VAL A 62 24.33 1.24 5.63
N SER A 63 24.80 0.06 5.23
CA SER A 63 26.00 -0.17 4.42
C SER A 63 25.80 -1.36 3.50
N SER A 64 26.79 -1.69 2.68
CA SER A 64 26.80 -2.86 1.81
C SER A 64 28.15 -3.58 1.88
N LYS A 65 28.19 -4.84 1.45
CA LYS A 65 29.40 -5.62 1.31
C LYS A 65 29.24 -6.72 0.26
N LYS A 66 30.35 -7.32 -0.12
CA LYS A 66 30.38 -8.55 -0.93
C LYS A 66 30.14 -9.78 -0.06
N SER A 67 29.35 -10.72 -0.56
CA SER A 67 29.18 -12.04 0.06
C SER A 67 30.43 -12.93 -0.08
N ALA A 68 31.25 -12.68 -1.10
CA ALA A 68 32.51 -13.39 -1.35
C ALA A 68 33.54 -12.46 -2.02
N ALA A 69 34.83 -12.73 -1.83
CA ALA A 69 35.91 -11.86 -2.29
C ALA A 69 36.02 -11.76 -3.82
N ASP A 70 35.54 -12.77 -4.55
CA ASP A 70 35.55 -12.87 -6.02
C ASP A 70 34.37 -12.16 -6.70
N LYS A 71 33.40 -11.65 -5.93
CA LYS A 71 32.28 -10.87 -6.47
C LYS A 71 32.78 -9.54 -7.04
N ALA A 72 32.27 -9.16 -8.21
CA ALA A 72 32.58 -7.87 -8.82
C ALA A 72 32.02 -6.70 -7.98
N GLU A 73 30.76 -6.82 -7.57
CA GLU A 73 29.98 -5.78 -6.91
C GLU A 73 29.43 -6.28 -5.56
N ASP A 74 28.98 -5.35 -4.71
CA ASP A 74 28.32 -5.69 -3.44
C ASP A 74 26.96 -6.36 -3.69
N ASP A 75 26.73 -7.50 -3.06
CA ASP A 75 25.49 -8.28 -3.17
C ASP A 75 24.84 -8.58 -1.80
N VAL A 76 25.29 -7.89 -0.76
CA VAL A 76 24.72 -7.93 0.59
C VAL A 76 24.48 -6.52 1.09
N LEU A 77 23.23 -6.21 1.44
CA LEU A 77 22.87 -5.02 2.19
C LEU A 77 23.02 -5.32 3.69
N VAL A 78 23.61 -4.38 4.44
CA VAL A 78 23.79 -4.49 5.89
C VAL A 78 23.01 -3.38 6.58
N VAL A 79 21.95 -3.74 7.29
CA VAL A 79 21.08 -2.78 8.02
C VAL A 79 21.05 -3.12 9.48
N ASN A 80 21.47 -2.18 10.35
CA ASN A 80 21.53 -2.41 11.80
C ASN A 80 22.26 -3.71 12.18
N GLY A 81 23.34 -4.02 11.45
CA GLY A 81 24.15 -5.23 11.61
C GLY A 81 23.53 -6.52 11.06
N LYS A 82 22.38 -6.45 10.37
CA LYS A 82 21.73 -7.59 9.72
C LYS A 82 22.09 -7.66 8.24
N ASP A 83 22.53 -8.83 7.81
CA ASP A 83 22.87 -9.11 6.41
C ASP A 83 21.61 -9.52 5.63
N ILE A 84 21.42 -8.90 4.47
CA ILE A 84 20.26 -9.10 3.59
C ILE A 84 20.79 -9.30 2.18
N HIS A 85 20.51 -10.45 1.56
CA HIS A 85 21.03 -10.74 0.22
C HIS A 85 20.30 -9.95 -0.86
N VAL A 86 21.05 -9.35 -1.78
CA VAL A 86 20.47 -8.73 -2.98
C VAL A 86 20.50 -9.74 -4.11
N VAL A 87 19.34 -9.99 -4.71
CA VAL A 87 19.17 -10.95 -5.80
C VAL A 87 18.44 -10.35 -6.98
N SER A 88 18.59 -10.97 -8.15
CA SER A 88 17.82 -10.61 -9.33
C SER A 88 17.60 -11.84 -10.20
N ALA A 89 16.48 -11.87 -10.91
CA ALA A 89 16.16 -12.88 -11.90
C ALA A 89 15.18 -12.32 -12.93
N LYS A 90 15.04 -12.98 -14.08
CA LYS A 90 14.08 -12.53 -15.11
C LYS A 90 12.65 -12.91 -14.75
N THR A 91 12.48 -14.05 -14.09
CA THR A 91 11.16 -14.55 -13.69
C THR A 91 11.11 -14.89 -12.19
N PRO A 92 9.94 -14.81 -11.55
CA PRO A 92 9.78 -15.16 -10.14
C PRO A 92 10.22 -16.58 -9.77
N ALA A 93 10.13 -17.54 -10.70
CA ALA A 93 10.46 -18.95 -10.49
C ALA A 93 11.97 -19.23 -10.48
N GLU A 94 12.78 -18.33 -11.01
CA GLU A 94 14.24 -18.41 -11.02
C GLU A 94 14.88 -17.86 -9.74
N LEU A 95 14.08 -17.21 -8.88
CA LEU A 95 14.60 -16.60 -7.66
C LEU A 95 15.00 -17.68 -6.64
N PRO A 96 16.09 -17.48 -5.89
CA PRO A 96 16.65 -18.50 -5.01
C PRO A 96 15.94 -18.58 -3.65
N TRP A 97 14.61 -18.58 -3.62
CA TRP A 97 13.82 -18.55 -2.37
C TRP A 97 14.02 -19.79 -1.51
N ALA A 98 14.05 -20.98 -2.12
CA ALA A 98 14.35 -22.23 -1.43
C ALA A 98 15.74 -22.20 -0.76
N LYS A 99 16.75 -21.63 -1.43
CA LYS A 99 18.11 -21.51 -0.89
C LYS A 99 18.14 -20.68 0.40
N PHE A 100 17.35 -19.60 0.46
CA PHE A 100 17.28 -18.75 1.65
C PHE A 100 16.24 -19.22 2.68
N GLY A 101 15.43 -20.23 2.33
CA GLY A 101 14.34 -20.73 3.16
C GLY A 101 13.24 -19.68 3.36
N VAL A 102 12.93 -18.90 2.33
CA VAL A 102 11.90 -17.85 2.39
C VAL A 102 10.53 -18.48 2.65
N ASP A 103 9.82 -17.99 3.65
CA ASP A 103 8.44 -18.40 3.93
C ASP A 103 7.44 -17.51 3.18
N LEU A 104 7.68 -16.20 3.18
CA LEU A 104 6.75 -15.20 2.66
C LEU A 104 7.47 -14.21 1.74
N VAL A 105 6.93 -14.00 0.54
CA VAL A 105 7.41 -12.99 -0.41
C VAL A 105 6.46 -11.80 -0.43
N ILE A 106 7.02 -10.59 -0.39
CA ILE A 106 6.33 -9.35 -0.71
C ILE A 106 6.69 -8.99 -2.15
N GLU A 107 5.72 -9.10 -3.05
CA GLU A 107 5.86 -8.79 -4.47
C GLU A 107 5.52 -7.32 -4.72
N SER A 108 6.56 -6.51 -4.92
CA SER A 108 6.50 -5.05 -5.09
C SER A 108 7.19 -4.54 -6.36
N THR A 109 7.41 -5.40 -7.36
CA THR A 109 7.92 -4.97 -8.68
C THR A 109 6.85 -4.24 -9.50
N GLY A 110 5.58 -4.57 -9.27
CA GLY A 110 4.44 -4.13 -10.10
C GLY A 110 4.32 -4.86 -11.45
N LEU A 111 5.22 -5.81 -11.76
CA LEU A 111 5.21 -6.59 -13.00
C LEU A 111 4.40 -7.90 -12.85
N PHE A 112 4.31 -8.43 -11.63
CA PHE A 112 3.71 -9.71 -11.32
C PHE A 112 2.40 -9.57 -10.51
N THR A 113 1.52 -8.66 -10.95
CA THR A 113 0.18 -8.47 -10.35
C THR A 113 -0.85 -9.51 -10.81
N ASP A 114 -0.51 -10.33 -11.80
CA ASP A 114 -1.30 -11.50 -12.17
C ASP A 114 -0.88 -12.69 -11.29
N ALA A 115 -1.85 -13.29 -10.60
CA ALA A 115 -1.57 -14.35 -9.65
C ALA A 115 -0.89 -15.57 -10.28
N GLU A 116 -1.18 -15.91 -11.54
CA GLU A 116 -0.50 -17.03 -12.23
C GLU A 116 0.99 -16.76 -12.38
N LYS A 117 1.37 -15.51 -12.64
CA LYS A 117 2.79 -15.13 -12.71
C LYS A 117 3.43 -15.07 -11.32
N ALA A 118 2.71 -14.55 -10.33
CA ALA A 118 3.18 -14.49 -8.95
C ALA A 118 3.38 -15.88 -8.32
N ARG A 119 2.66 -16.94 -8.80
CA ARG A 119 2.89 -18.34 -8.39
C ARG A 119 4.33 -18.80 -8.63
N GLY A 120 5.08 -18.16 -9.54
CA GLY A 120 6.49 -18.46 -9.72
C GLY A 120 7.31 -18.33 -8.43
N HIS A 121 6.94 -17.41 -7.51
CA HIS A 121 7.60 -17.35 -6.19
C HIS A 121 7.37 -18.59 -5.34
N ILE A 122 6.19 -19.22 -5.45
CA ILE A 122 5.89 -20.47 -4.76
C ILE A 122 6.73 -21.60 -5.37
N THR A 123 6.81 -21.66 -6.70
CA THR A 123 7.70 -22.59 -7.42
C THR A 123 9.16 -22.44 -7.00
N ALA A 124 9.62 -21.20 -6.77
CA ALA A 124 10.95 -20.89 -6.29
C ALA A 124 11.22 -21.31 -4.83
N GLY A 125 10.18 -21.68 -4.07
CA GLY A 125 10.29 -22.22 -2.71
C GLY A 125 9.61 -21.40 -1.62
N ALA A 126 8.97 -20.27 -1.94
CA ALA A 126 8.19 -19.53 -0.95
C ALA A 126 6.87 -20.23 -0.61
N LYS A 127 6.36 -20.07 0.62
CA LYS A 127 5.06 -20.64 1.01
C LYS A 127 3.90 -19.73 0.65
N LYS A 128 4.09 -18.42 0.79
CA LYS A 128 3.06 -17.38 0.62
C LYS A 128 3.59 -16.16 -0.13
N VAL A 129 2.69 -15.44 -0.79
CA VAL A 129 2.98 -14.21 -1.54
C VAL A 129 1.96 -13.13 -1.18
N ILE A 130 2.45 -11.94 -0.82
CA ILE A 130 1.65 -10.71 -0.75
C ILE A 130 1.98 -9.85 -1.98
N ILE A 131 0.98 -9.55 -2.80
CA ILE A 131 1.12 -8.58 -3.90
C ILE A 131 0.81 -7.19 -3.35
N SER A 132 1.78 -6.26 -3.46
CA SER A 132 1.65 -4.88 -2.97
C SER A 132 0.98 -3.95 -4.00
N ALA A 133 -0.07 -4.45 -4.66
CA ALA A 133 -0.88 -3.74 -5.64
C ALA A 133 -2.21 -4.50 -5.88
N PRO A 134 -3.22 -3.88 -6.53
CA PRO A 134 -4.37 -4.62 -7.05
C PRO A 134 -3.91 -5.75 -7.95
N ALA A 135 -4.40 -6.95 -7.66
CA ALA A 135 -4.05 -8.15 -8.41
C ALA A 135 -5.18 -8.59 -9.34
N LYS A 136 -4.88 -9.61 -10.15
CA LYS A 136 -5.86 -10.35 -10.94
C LYS A 136 -5.72 -11.83 -10.66
N GLY A 137 -6.83 -12.47 -10.30
CA GLY A 137 -6.88 -13.92 -10.06
C GLY A 137 -6.21 -14.36 -8.77
N GLU A 138 -5.93 -13.42 -7.86
CA GLU A 138 -5.47 -13.69 -6.51
C GLU A 138 -6.53 -14.42 -5.69
N ASP A 139 -6.09 -15.10 -4.63
CA ASP A 139 -7.00 -15.90 -3.81
C ASP A 139 -7.93 -15.00 -2.98
N ILE A 140 -7.42 -13.84 -2.53
CA ILE A 140 -8.18 -12.83 -1.80
C ILE A 140 -7.51 -11.44 -1.90
N THR A 141 -8.32 -10.41 -2.03
CA THR A 141 -7.92 -9.01 -1.80
C THR A 141 -8.28 -8.61 -0.36
N VAL A 142 -7.32 -8.07 0.38
CA VAL A 142 -7.44 -7.72 1.80
C VAL A 142 -7.21 -6.24 2.04
N VAL A 143 -8.00 -5.66 2.94
CA VAL A 143 -7.74 -4.38 3.62
C VAL A 143 -7.77 -4.64 5.13
N ILE A 144 -6.65 -4.36 5.79
CA ILE A 144 -6.47 -4.53 7.24
C ILE A 144 -7.48 -3.67 8.01
N GLY A 145 -8.12 -4.27 9.02
CA GLY A 145 -9.16 -3.66 9.85
C GLY A 145 -10.58 -3.83 9.29
N VAL A 146 -10.75 -4.45 8.11
CA VAL A 146 -12.06 -4.55 7.45
C VAL A 146 -12.43 -5.97 7.07
N ASN A 147 -11.58 -6.70 6.32
CA ASN A 147 -11.87 -8.08 5.91
C ASN A 147 -10.69 -9.04 6.14
N ASP A 148 -9.67 -8.60 6.86
CA ASP A 148 -8.45 -9.37 7.12
C ASP A 148 -8.70 -10.57 8.05
N ASP A 149 -9.84 -10.63 8.73
CA ASP A 149 -10.34 -11.81 9.44
C ASP A 149 -10.66 -12.98 8.48
N LYS A 150 -10.99 -12.69 7.21
CA LYS A 150 -11.31 -13.70 6.18
C LYS A 150 -10.09 -14.44 5.62
N ILE A 151 -8.88 -14.13 6.09
CA ILE A 151 -7.66 -14.81 5.64
C ILE A 151 -7.63 -16.25 6.17
N ASP A 152 -7.77 -17.22 5.26
CA ASP A 152 -7.58 -18.64 5.46
C ASP A 152 -6.30 -19.11 4.75
N LEU A 153 -5.21 -19.37 5.50
CA LEU A 153 -3.93 -19.78 4.91
C LEU A 153 -3.92 -21.20 4.35
N SER A 154 -4.96 -22.01 4.59
CA SER A 154 -5.10 -23.30 3.91
C SER A 154 -5.54 -23.14 2.45
N LYS A 155 -6.20 -22.02 2.12
CA LYS A 155 -6.75 -21.72 0.79
C LYS A 155 -6.02 -20.58 0.10
N HIS A 156 -5.57 -19.58 0.87
CA HIS A 156 -4.99 -18.35 0.35
C HIS A 156 -3.46 -18.43 0.43
N SER A 157 -2.83 -18.47 -0.74
CA SER A 157 -1.37 -18.47 -0.89
C SER A 157 -0.87 -17.22 -1.61
N ILE A 158 -1.69 -16.61 -2.46
CA ILE A 158 -1.40 -15.35 -3.14
C ILE A 158 -2.48 -14.35 -2.75
N ILE A 159 -2.07 -13.34 -1.99
CA ILE A 159 -2.96 -12.37 -1.35
C ILE A 159 -2.61 -10.98 -1.86
N SER A 160 -3.60 -10.19 -2.28
CA SER A 160 -3.40 -8.78 -2.61
C SER A 160 -3.67 -7.90 -1.39
N ASN A 161 -2.79 -6.93 -1.14
CA ASN A 161 -3.04 -5.86 -0.16
C ASN A 161 -3.81 -4.67 -0.77
N ALA A 162 -4.51 -4.89 -1.89
CA ALA A 162 -5.21 -3.86 -2.67
C ALA A 162 -4.29 -2.70 -3.10
N SER A 163 -4.86 -1.51 -3.35
CA SER A 163 -4.13 -0.26 -3.63
C SER A 163 -4.10 0.67 -2.42
N CYS A 164 -3.23 1.68 -2.44
CA CYS A 164 -3.23 2.77 -1.46
C CYS A 164 -4.58 3.49 -1.38
N THR A 165 -5.18 3.87 -2.53
CA THR A 165 -6.51 4.50 -2.55
C THR A 165 -7.61 3.57 -2.02
N THR A 166 -7.55 2.27 -2.30
CA THR A 166 -8.51 1.31 -1.72
C THR A 166 -8.37 1.24 -0.20
N ASN A 167 -7.14 1.21 0.32
CA ASN A 167 -6.88 1.24 1.76
C ASN A 167 -7.34 2.55 2.43
N CYS A 168 -7.40 3.66 1.69
CA CYS A 168 -7.97 4.92 2.20
C CYS A 168 -9.51 4.93 2.17
N LEU A 169 -10.12 4.52 1.04
CA LEU A 169 -11.56 4.58 0.82
C LEU A 169 -12.33 3.54 1.66
N VAL A 170 -11.83 2.31 1.73
CA VAL A 170 -12.53 1.18 2.34
C VAL A 170 -12.84 1.40 3.82
N PRO A 171 -11.95 1.92 4.67
CA PRO A 171 -12.27 2.26 6.06
C PRO A 171 -13.46 3.21 6.19
N LEU A 172 -13.57 4.24 5.34
CA LEU A 172 -14.71 5.16 5.38
C LEU A 172 -16.02 4.42 5.07
N VAL A 173 -16.04 3.67 3.95
CA VAL A 173 -17.20 2.88 3.53
C VAL A 173 -17.58 1.85 4.60
N HIS A 174 -16.60 1.22 5.23
CA HIS A 174 -16.82 0.27 6.31
C HIS A 174 -17.56 0.91 7.48
N VAL A 175 -17.16 2.10 7.93
CA VAL A 175 -17.86 2.84 9.00
C VAL A 175 -19.28 3.19 8.58
N ILE A 176 -19.47 3.73 7.36
CA ILE A 176 -20.80 4.11 6.85
C ILE A 176 -21.78 2.94 6.87
N LEU A 177 -21.33 1.74 6.52
CA LEU A 177 -22.16 0.54 6.53
C LEU A 177 -22.35 -0.01 7.95
N LYS A 178 -21.27 -0.11 8.74
CA LYS A 178 -21.28 -0.73 10.07
C LYS A 178 -22.11 0.07 11.07
N GLU A 179 -22.12 1.39 10.98
CA GLU A 179 -22.93 2.27 11.83
C GLU A 179 -24.37 2.44 11.31
N GLY A 180 -24.71 1.77 10.21
CA GLY A 180 -26.09 1.61 9.77
C GLY A 180 -26.69 2.78 8.96
N PHE A 181 -25.87 3.75 8.53
CA PHE A 181 -26.26 4.82 7.61
C PHE A 181 -26.59 4.27 6.21
N GLY A 182 -25.85 3.23 5.81
CA GLY A 182 -25.97 2.59 4.50
C GLY A 182 -25.40 3.44 3.36
N LEU A 183 -25.19 2.80 2.21
CA LEU A 183 -24.69 3.43 0.99
C LEU A 183 -25.58 3.00 -0.18
N GLU A 184 -26.31 3.97 -0.75
CA GLU A 184 -27.18 3.78 -1.92
C GLU A 184 -26.34 3.81 -3.19
N GLU A 185 -25.62 4.90 -3.39
CA GLU A 185 -24.71 5.12 -4.52
C GLU A 185 -23.63 6.13 -4.11
N GLY A 186 -22.48 6.09 -4.80
CA GLY A 186 -21.41 7.06 -4.56
C GLY A 186 -20.38 7.13 -5.68
N LEU A 187 -19.78 8.29 -5.78
CA LEU A 187 -18.70 8.62 -6.69
C LEU A 187 -17.49 9.06 -5.87
N MET A 188 -16.34 8.46 -6.16
CA MET A 188 -15.08 8.85 -5.54
C MET A 188 -14.17 9.52 -6.57
N THR A 189 -13.58 10.65 -6.18
CA THR A 189 -12.41 11.22 -6.85
C THR A 189 -11.25 11.13 -5.90
N THR A 190 -10.08 10.72 -6.40
CA THR A 190 -8.83 10.93 -5.65
C THR A 190 -7.98 11.99 -6.31
N ILE A 191 -7.59 13.01 -5.55
CA ILE A 191 -6.55 13.94 -5.94
C ILE A 191 -5.24 13.30 -5.49
N HIS A 192 -4.50 12.78 -6.46
CA HIS A 192 -3.42 11.84 -6.23
C HIS A 192 -2.07 12.47 -6.60
N SER A 193 -1.07 12.31 -5.74
CA SER A 193 0.32 12.64 -6.09
C SER A 193 0.79 11.84 -7.31
N TYR A 194 1.71 12.40 -8.11
CA TYR A 194 2.28 11.62 -9.22
C TYR A 194 3.12 10.45 -8.68
N THR A 195 3.30 9.40 -9.48
CA THR A 195 4.03 8.20 -9.08
C THR A 195 5.10 7.83 -10.11
N ALA A 196 5.91 6.80 -9.82
CA ALA A 196 7.00 6.35 -10.68
C ALA A 196 6.56 5.87 -12.08
N THR A 197 5.25 5.68 -12.32
CA THR A 197 4.76 5.31 -13.66
C THR A 197 4.63 6.48 -14.62
N GLN A 198 4.54 7.71 -14.10
CA GLN A 198 4.39 8.94 -14.86
C GLN A 198 5.75 9.43 -15.37
N LYS A 199 5.74 10.37 -16.32
CA LYS A 199 6.94 10.86 -17.00
C LYS A 199 7.32 12.26 -16.52
N THR A 200 8.62 12.51 -16.44
CA THR A 200 9.17 13.83 -16.12
C THR A 200 8.86 14.84 -17.23
N VAL A 201 8.96 14.40 -18.48
CA VAL A 201 8.58 15.14 -19.69
C VAL A 201 7.63 14.32 -20.55
N ASP A 202 6.90 14.97 -21.45
CA ASP A 202 6.03 14.30 -22.42
C ASP A 202 6.74 13.12 -23.09
N GLY A 203 6.16 11.91 -22.96
CA GLY A 203 6.79 10.67 -23.38
C GLY A 203 5.79 9.56 -23.70
N PRO A 204 6.27 8.45 -24.28
CA PRO A 204 5.40 7.39 -24.77
C PRO A 204 4.70 6.64 -23.63
N SER A 205 3.38 6.47 -23.78
CA SER A 205 2.55 5.62 -22.91
C SER A 205 1.56 4.83 -23.74
N LYS A 206 1.74 3.50 -23.81
CA LYS A 206 0.97 2.62 -24.70
C LYS A 206 -0.51 2.49 -24.33
N LYS A 207 -0.84 2.60 -23.03
CA LYS A 207 -2.18 2.33 -22.49
C LYS A 207 -2.84 3.54 -21.82
N ASP A 208 -2.06 4.54 -21.43
CA ASP A 208 -2.54 5.73 -20.70
C ASP A 208 -1.90 6.99 -21.31
N TRP A 209 -2.47 7.48 -22.41
CA TRP A 209 -1.91 8.63 -23.14
C TRP A 209 -1.79 9.88 -22.27
N LYS A 210 -2.79 10.11 -21.39
CA LYS A 210 -2.80 11.22 -20.44
C LYS A 210 -1.63 11.10 -19.46
N GLY A 211 -1.38 9.90 -18.93
CA GLY A 211 -0.25 9.62 -18.04
C GLY A 211 1.14 9.72 -18.68
N GLY A 212 1.23 9.81 -20.01
CA GLY A 212 2.48 10.09 -20.72
C GLY A 212 2.90 11.57 -20.70
N ARG A 213 2.01 12.48 -20.30
CA ARG A 213 2.30 13.91 -20.22
C ARG A 213 3.14 14.26 -18.99
N SER A 214 3.92 15.34 -19.06
CA SER A 214 4.79 15.83 -17.98
C SER A 214 4.06 15.94 -16.64
N ALA A 215 4.43 15.11 -15.67
CA ALA A 215 3.67 14.92 -14.43
C ALA A 215 3.65 16.15 -13.51
N ALA A 216 4.80 16.81 -13.36
CA ALA A 216 5.00 17.88 -12.38
C ALA A 216 4.43 19.25 -12.80
N ILE A 217 3.75 19.35 -13.94
CA ILE A 217 3.19 20.60 -14.46
C ILE A 217 1.75 20.44 -14.98
N ASN A 218 1.11 19.29 -14.76
CA ASN A 218 -0.23 19.01 -15.24
C ASN A 218 -1.14 18.47 -14.12
N ILE A 219 -2.43 18.74 -14.26
CA ILE A 219 -3.50 17.98 -13.60
C ILE A 219 -3.94 16.92 -14.61
N ILE A 220 -3.68 15.64 -14.34
CA ILE A 220 -3.86 14.54 -15.30
C ILE A 220 -5.02 13.64 -14.84
N PRO A 221 -6.19 13.70 -15.51
CA PRO A 221 -7.29 12.78 -15.23
C PRO A 221 -6.90 11.35 -15.57
N ALA A 222 -7.20 10.39 -14.69
CA ALA A 222 -6.97 8.96 -14.91
C ALA A 222 -8.08 8.10 -14.31
N ALA A 223 -8.33 6.95 -14.93
CA ALA A 223 -9.24 5.94 -14.38
C ALA A 223 -8.62 5.28 -13.14
N THR A 224 -9.47 4.85 -12.19
CA THR A 224 -9.03 4.11 -11.00
C THR A 224 -9.82 2.83 -10.82
N GLY A 225 -9.14 1.79 -10.34
CA GLY A 225 -9.76 0.53 -9.94
C GLY A 225 -10.22 0.51 -8.47
N ALA A 226 -9.90 1.55 -7.68
CA ALA A 226 -10.04 1.50 -6.22
C ALA A 226 -11.49 1.31 -5.75
N ALA A 227 -12.45 1.98 -6.39
CA ALA A 227 -13.87 1.81 -6.10
C ALA A 227 -14.38 0.41 -6.47
N LYS A 228 -13.88 -0.17 -7.58
CA LYS A 228 -14.20 -1.56 -7.96
C LYS A 228 -13.61 -2.57 -6.98
N ALA A 229 -12.37 -2.35 -6.54
CA ALA A 229 -11.71 -3.18 -5.52
C ALA A 229 -12.41 -3.11 -4.15
N THR A 230 -13.08 -1.99 -3.84
CA THR A 230 -13.92 -1.88 -2.63
C THR A 230 -15.00 -2.96 -2.60
N ALA A 231 -15.59 -3.32 -3.76
CA ALA A 231 -16.58 -4.39 -3.84
C ALA A 231 -16.02 -5.81 -3.64
N LEU A 232 -14.71 -6.01 -3.79
CA LEU A 232 -14.06 -7.29 -3.44
C LEU A 232 -13.91 -7.44 -1.91
N VAL A 233 -13.71 -6.30 -1.22
CA VAL A 233 -13.51 -6.25 0.23
C VAL A 233 -14.86 -6.20 0.97
N ILE A 234 -15.78 -5.38 0.47
CA ILE A 234 -17.12 -5.11 0.98
C ILE A 234 -18.13 -5.43 -0.13
N PRO A 235 -18.60 -6.68 -0.26
CA PRO A 235 -19.51 -7.07 -1.33
C PRO A 235 -20.84 -6.29 -1.37
N GLU A 236 -21.29 -5.73 -0.24
CA GLU A 236 -22.55 -4.98 -0.12
C GLU A 236 -22.59 -3.69 -0.97
N VAL A 237 -21.42 -3.19 -1.42
CA VAL A 237 -21.30 -2.00 -2.28
C VAL A 237 -21.00 -2.33 -3.74
N LYS A 238 -21.07 -3.60 -4.13
CA LYS A 238 -20.92 -4.01 -5.53
C LYS A 238 -21.93 -3.28 -6.43
N GLY A 239 -21.42 -2.57 -7.42
CA GLY A 239 -22.23 -1.77 -8.36
C GLY A 239 -22.70 -0.42 -7.84
N LYS A 240 -22.40 -0.06 -6.57
CA LYS A 240 -22.83 1.20 -5.95
C LYS A 240 -21.75 2.27 -5.93
N LEU A 241 -20.49 1.89 -6.17
CA LEU A 241 -19.33 2.78 -6.14
C LEU A 241 -18.54 2.71 -7.44
N THR A 242 -18.20 3.88 -7.97
CA THR A 242 -17.18 4.03 -9.00
C THR A 242 -16.38 5.31 -8.73
N GLY A 243 -15.35 5.57 -9.52
CA GLY A 243 -14.55 6.76 -9.32
C GLY A 243 -13.51 7.01 -10.38
N MET A 244 -12.81 8.13 -10.20
CA MET A 244 -11.68 8.56 -11.02
C MET A 244 -10.57 9.13 -10.15
N SER A 245 -9.48 9.53 -10.80
CA SER A 245 -8.38 10.23 -10.14
C SER A 245 -7.95 11.44 -10.96
N PHE A 246 -7.42 12.44 -10.28
CA PHE A 246 -6.62 13.50 -10.87
C PHE A 246 -5.21 13.40 -10.30
N ARG A 247 -4.23 13.11 -11.14
CA ARG A 247 -2.83 13.13 -10.74
C ARG A 247 -2.35 14.58 -10.77
N VAL A 248 -1.78 15.06 -9.67
CA VAL A 248 -1.37 16.46 -9.50
C VAL A 248 0.13 16.60 -9.16
N PRO A 249 0.72 17.80 -9.31
CA PRO A 249 2.16 18.06 -9.07
C PRO A 249 2.64 18.00 -7.61
N THR A 250 2.31 16.96 -6.87
CA THR A 250 2.83 16.67 -5.52
C THR A 250 3.52 15.31 -5.51
N PRO A 251 4.62 15.13 -4.75
CA PRO A 251 5.44 13.92 -4.81
C PRO A 251 4.94 12.76 -3.93
N THR A 252 4.18 13.05 -2.88
CA THR A 252 3.48 12.08 -2.03
C THR A 252 2.32 12.77 -1.30
N VAL A 253 1.54 11.98 -0.57
CA VAL A 253 0.24 12.31 0.01
C VAL A 253 -0.81 12.55 -1.06
N SER A 254 -1.97 11.98 -0.82
CA SER A 254 -3.13 12.04 -1.69
C SER A 254 -4.38 12.17 -0.82
N VAL A 255 -5.50 12.50 -1.45
CA VAL A 255 -6.78 12.65 -0.74
C VAL A 255 -7.89 11.98 -1.53
N VAL A 256 -8.81 11.34 -0.80
CA VAL A 256 -10.07 10.80 -1.30
C VAL A 256 -11.16 11.84 -1.05
N ASP A 257 -11.92 12.15 -2.10
CA ASP A 257 -13.21 12.82 -2.09
C ASP A 257 -14.28 11.78 -2.40
N LEU A 258 -15.05 11.37 -1.40
CA LEU A 258 -16.19 10.47 -1.56
C LEU A 258 -17.49 11.26 -1.47
N THR A 259 -18.18 11.41 -2.60
CA THR A 259 -19.55 11.94 -2.63
C THR A 259 -20.53 10.78 -2.70
N PHE A 260 -21.45 10.68 -1.75
CA PHE A 260 -22.32 9.51 -1.65
C PHE A 260 -23.68 9.85 -1.07
N LYS A 261 -24.62 8.94 -1.33
CA LYS A 261 -25.98 8.98 -0.81
C LYS A 261 -26.18 7.89 0.25
N THR A 262 -26.63 8.27 1.45
CA THR A 262 -27.00 7.31 2.50
C THR A 262 -28.37 6.69 2.21
N THR A 263 -28.66 5.50 2.75
CA THR A 263 -29.99 4.89 2.60
C THR A 263 -31.02 5.43 3.57
N LYS A 264 -30.58 6.10 4.64
CA LYS A 264 -31.41 6.72 5.68
C LYS A 264 -31.05 8.19 5.87
N ASP A 265 -32.01 8.99 6.32
CA ASP A 265 -31.76 10.35 6.78
C ASP A 265 -30.77 10.34 7.95
N THR A 266 -29.80 11.24 7.89
CA THR A 266 -28.77 11.49 8.90
C THR A 266 -28.26 12.93 8.74
N SER A 267 -27.26 13.30 9.51
CA SER A 267 -26.50 14.55 9.37
C SER A 267 -25.00 14.29 9.27
N LEU A 268 -24.24 15.26 8.76
CA LEU A 268 -22.77 15.19 8.78
C LEU A 268 -22.21 15.13 10.21
N ALA A 269 -22.89 15.76 11.17
CA ALA A 269 -22.49 15.68 12.58
C ALA A 269 -22.50 14.23 13.11
N GLU A 270 -23.52 13.45 12.77
CA GLU A 270 -23.62 12.03 13.13
C GLU A 270 -22.56 11.18 12.42
N ILE A 271 -22.30 11.45 11.13
CA ILE A 271 -21.24 10.78 10.36
C ILE A 271 -19.85 11.11 10.96
N ASN A 272 -19.60 12.37 11.32
CA ASN A 272 -18.36 12.81 11.96
C ASN A 272 -18.14 12.08 13.30
N ALA A 273 -19.19 12.00 14.13
CA ALA A 273 -19.11 11.31 15.42
C ALA A 273 -18.83 9.81 15.24
N ALA A 274 -19.47 9.17 14.26
CA ALA A 274 -19.24 7.77 13.92
C ALA A 274 -17.80 7.50 13.44
N LEU A 275 -17.28 8.32 12.52
CA LEU A 275 -15.91 8.20 12.02
C LEU A 275 -14.86 8.44 13.11
N LYS A 276 -15.08 9.43 13.97
CA LYS A 276 -14.22 9.67 15.14
C LYS A 276 -14.24 8.51 16.14
N LYS A 277 -15.43 7.99 16.47
CA LYS A 277 -15.55 6.82 17.34
C LYS A 277 -14.83 5.61 16.74
N ALA A 278 -14.97 5.38 15.44
CA ALA A 278 -14.32 4.28 14.76
C ALA A 278 -12.78 4.40 14.79
N SER A 279 -12.23 5.60 14.54
CA SER A 279 -10.79 5.87 14.59
C SER A 279 -10.19 5.67 15.99
N GLU A 280 -10.98 5.91 17.04
CA GLU A 280 -10.55 5.72 18.42
C GLU A 280 -10.78 4.29 18.96
N THR A 281 -11.56 3.47 18.25
CA THR A 281 -11.96 2.13 18.69
C THR A 281 -11.57 1.03 17.68
N TYR A 282 -12.51 0.52 16.90
CA TYR A 282 -12.35 -0.71 16.11
C TYR A 282 -11.54 -0.52 14.82
N LEU A 283 -11.22 0.73 14.43
CA LEU A 283 -10.27 1.05 13.35
C LEU A 283 -9.04 1.81 13.86
N LYS A 284 -8.75 1.74 15.17
CA LYS A 284 -7.58 2.42 15.75
C LYS A 284 -6.28 2.01 15.06
N GLY A 285 -5.51 3.01 14.63
CA GLY A 285 -4.26 2.83 13.87
C GLY A 285 -4.45 2.55 12.38
N ILE A 286 -5.69 2.40 11.91
CA ILE A 286 -6.05 2.27 10.49
C ILE A 286 -6.73 3.54 9.99
N LEU A 287 -7.76 4.01 10.70
CA LEU A 287 -8.46 5.27 10.46
C LEU A 287 -7.96 6.31 11.47
N GLY A 288 -7.52 7.46 10.98
CA GLY A 288 -7.28 8.68 11.75
C GLY A 288 -8.44 9.66 11.58
N TYR A 289 -8.45 10.72 12.39
CA TYR A 289 -9.45 11.79 12.36
C TYR A 289 -8.75 13.13 12.65
N THR A 290 -9.07 14.16 11.89
CA THR A 290 -8.64 15.53 12.15
C THR A 290 -9.80 16.51 11.97
N GLY A 291 -9.79 17.58 12.76
CA GLY A 291 -10.62 18.77 12.59
C GLY A 291 -9.77 20.04 12.57
N GLU A 292 -8.47 19.91 12.34
CA GLU A 292 -7.51 21.01 12.23
C GLU A 292 -7.40 21.50 10.77
N GLU A 293 -6.91 22.73 10.58
CA GLU A 293 -6.67 23.32 9.27
C GLU A 293 -5.34 22.80 8.68
N VAL A 294 -5.42 21.68 7.97
CA VAL A 294 -4.29 20.87 7.50
C VAL A 294 -4.15 20.87 5.97
N VAL A 295 -2.95 20.58 5.49
CA VAL A 295 -2.66 20.42 4.05
C VAL A 295 -1.86 19.14 3.78
N SER A 296 -1.60 18.83 2.50
CA SER A 296 -0.99 17.55 2.11
C SER A 296 0.35 17.27 2.78
N SER A 297 1.22 18.26 2.97
CA SER A 297 2.54 18.07 3.59
C SER A 297 2.48 17.58 5.02
N ASP A 298 1.39 17.86 5.74
CA ASP A 298 1.26 17.56 7.17
C ASP A 298 1.02 16.07 7.42
N PHE A 299 0.66 15.32 6.37
CA PHE A 299 0.42 13.88 6.43
C PHE A 299 1.60 13.05 5.90
N ILE A 300 2.70 13.70 5.48
CA ILE A 300 3.91 12.97 5.07
C ILE A 300 4.35 12.11 6.25
N HIS A 301 4.57 10.83 6.01
CA HIS A 301 4.97 9.86 7.03
C HIS A 301 3.87 9.52 8.06
N ASP A 302 2.60 9.86 7.81
CA ASP A 302 1.47 9.35 8.59
C ASP A 302 1.19 7.87 8.24
N LYS A 303 1.17 7.02 9.27
CA LYS A 303 1.05 5.56 9.14
C LYS A 303 -0.40 5.07 8.98
N HIS A 304 -1.41 5.91 9.18
CA HIS A 304 -2.81 5.52 9.00
C HIS A 304 -3.10 5.25 7.52
N SER A 305 -4.08 4.39 7.25
CA SER A 305 -4.52 4.13 5.88
C SER A 305 -5.39 5.24 5.33
N SER A 306 -6.12 5.91 6.21
CA SER A 306 -7.12 6.93 5.92
C SER A 306 -7.15 7.91 7.09
N ILE A 307 -7.04 9.21 6.85
CA ILE A 307 -7.15 10.24 7.88
C ILE A 307 -8.33 11.14 7.51
N TYR A 308 -9.47 10.90 8.15
CA TYR A 308 -10.70 11.62 7.86
C TYR A 308 -10.58 13.09 8.26
N ASP A 309 -10.88 13.98 7.34
CA ASP A 309 -10.86 15.43 7.52
C ASP A 309 -12.29 15.93 7.70
N ALA A 310 -12.66 16.16 8.96
CA ALA A 310 -14.00 16.61 9.30
C ALA A 310 -14.24 18.08 8.95
N GLY A 311 -13.19 18.91 8.89
CA GLY A 311 -13.28 20.33 8.54
C GLY A 311 -13.51 20.56 7.04
N SER A 312 -12.95 19.68 6.21
CA SER A 312 -13.09 19.73 4.74
C SER A 312 -14.30 18.97 4.20
N SER A 313 -14.99 18.18 5.03
CA SER A 313 -16.17 17.40 4.63
C SER A 313 -17.45 18.24 4.69
N ILE A 314 -18.40 18.00 3.79
CA ILE A 314 -19.60 18.84 3.64
C ILE A 314 -20.89 18.03 3.44
N GLU A 315 -22.00 18.64 3.85
CA GLU A 315 -23.36 18.11 3.70
C GLU A 315 -24.15 18.98 2.71
N LEU A 316 -24.82 18.34 1.75
CA LEU A 316 -25.78 19.03 0.88
C LEU A 316 -27.20 18.93 1.43
N ASN A 317 -27.58 17.75 1.93
CA ASN A 317 -28.86 17.48 2.58
C ASN A 317 -28.74 16.20 3.42
N LYS A 318 -29.84 15.85 4.12
CA LYS A 318 -29.92 14.71 5.05
C LYS A 318 -29.48 13.34 4.52
N ARG A 319 -29.32 13.21 3.20
CA ARG A 319 -28.90 11.96 2.55
C ARG A 319 -27.72 12.11 1.61
N PHE A 320 -27.18 13.31 1.38
CA PHE A 320 -26.16 13.55 0.35
C PHE A 320 -24.97 14.29 0.92
N PHE A 321 -23.83 13.60 0.97
CA PHE A 321 -22.64 14.03 1.71
C PHE A 321 -21.39 13.90 0.86
N LYS A 322 -20.38 14.69 1.21
CA LYS A 322 -19.02 14.58 0.68
C LYS A 322 -18.06 14.42 1.84
N LEU A 323 -17.29 13.33 1.83
CA LEU A 323 -16.26 13.03 2.81
C LEU A 323 -14.87 13.20 2.21
N VAL A 324 -14.00 13.89 2.93
CA VAL A 324 -12.60 14.10 2.59
C VAL A 324 -11.73 13.25 3.51
N SER A 325 -10.78 12.50 2.96
CA SER A 325 -9.83 11.73 3.76
C SER A 325 -8.46 11.67 3.11
N TRP A 326 -7.44 12.05 3.87
CA TRP A 326 -6.06 12.07 3.46
C TRP A 326 -5.41 10.70 3.60
N TYR A 327 -4.32 10.49 2.87
CA TYR A 327 -3.44 9.35 3.06
C TYR A 327 -2.06 9.61 2.44
N ASP A 328 -0.98 9.31 3.16
CA ASP A 328 0.32 9.12 2.52
C ASP A 328 0.25 7.83 1.70
N ASN A 329 0.13 7.99 0.38
CA ASN A 329 -0.03 6.91 -0.57
C ASN A 329 1.16 5.93 -0.60
N GLU A 330 2.29 6.31 -0.02
CA GLU A 330 3.47 5.46 0.09
C GLU A 330 3.58 4.89 1.50
N TRP A 331 3.49 5.74 2.53
CA TRP A 331 3.82 5.35 3.90
C TRP A 331 2.73 4.57 4.61
N GLY A 332 1.49 5.09 4.63
CA GLY A 332 0.35 4.39 5.23
C GLY A 332 0.14 3.02 4.58
N TYR A 333 0.26 2.96 3.24
CA TYR A 333 0.16 1.71 2.49
C TYR A 333 1.29 0.72 2.82
N SER A 334 2.54 1.19 2.92
CA SER A 334 3.67 0.33 3.27
C SER A 334 3.52 -0.28 4.66
N ASN A 335 2.99 0.49 5.62
CA ASN A 335 2.65 -0.02 6.95
C ASN A 335 1.54 -1.09 6.88
N ARG A 336 0.54 -0.97 6.00
CA ARG A 336 -0.47 -2.03 5.78
C ARG A 336 0.12 -3.30 5.21
N VAL A 337 1.12 -3.22 4.34
CA VAL A 337 1.84 -4.40 3.85
C VAL A 337 2.57 -5.09 5.01
N VAL A 338 3.21 -4.33 5.91
CA VAL A 338 3.84 -4.88 7.12
C VAL A 338 2.80 -5.52 8.05
N ASP A 339 1.66 -4.87 8.29
CA ASP A 339 0.58 -5.42 9.13
C ASP A 339 0.04 -6.73 8.58
N LEU A 340 -0.20 -6.80 7.26
CA LEU A 340 -0.61 -8.03 6.58
C LEU A 340 0.46 -9.12 6.68
N THR A 341 1.74 -8.75 6.50
CA THR A 341 2.88 -9.65 6.65
C THR A 341 2.91 -10.26 8.04
N LYS A 342 2.76 -9.45 9.10
CA LYS A 342 2.69 -9.93 10.49
C LYS A 342 1.51 -10.87 10.71
N LYS A 343 0.33 -10.53 10.16
CA LYS A 343 -0.87 -11.35 10.31
C LYS A 343 -0.74 -12.73 9.66
N ILE A 344 -0.08 -12.80 8.50
CA ILE A 344 0.23 -14.07 7.84
C ILE A 344 1.32 -14.81 8.62
N ALA A 345 2.39 -14.12 9.00
CA ALA A 345 3.51 -14.69 9.75
C ALA A 345 3.09 -15.35 11.07
N ALA A 346 2.15 -14.76 11.80
CA ALA A 346 1.62 -15.31 13.04
C ALA A 346 0.83 -16.63 12.87
N LYS A 347 0.49 -17.01 11.63
CA LYS A 347 -0.27 -18.22 11.28
C LYS A 347 0.54 -19.24 10.47
N LEU A 348 1.83 -18.97 10.20
CA LEU A 348 2.76 -19.87 9.48
C LEU A 348 3.54 -20.76 10.45
#